data_AF-A0A7W8NLS2-F1
#
_entry.id   AF-A0A7W8NLS2-F1
#
_cell.length_a   1.000
_cell.length_b   1.000
_cell.length_c   1.000
_cell.angle_alpha   90.00
_cell.angle_beta   90.00
_cell.angle_gamma   90.00
#
_symmetry.space_group_name_H-M   'P 1'
#
loop_
_entity.id
_entity.type
_entity.pdbx_description
1 polymer ?
#
loop_
_entity_poly.entity_id
_entity_poly.type
_entity_poly.pdbx_seq_one_letter_code
_entity_poly.pdbx_strand_id
1 'polypeptide(L)'
;MIELNHTGLAFDEQELIDTIKASDRSYIVQGQRVVKLGNHPKENSFDVWLRKRFPKKRDTKLADNYVIEALLETGKFIATREICPDSGRLCKAIRLV
;
A
#
# COMPACT_ATOMS: atom_id res chain seq x y z
N MET A 1 6.47 -4.53 -12.36
CA MET A 1 6.74 -3.10 -12.03
C MET A 1 5.40 -2.39 -12.00
N ILE A 2 5.10 -1.68 -10.92
CA ILE A 2 3.84 -0.96 -10.75
C ILE A 2 4.13 0.53 -10.79
N GLU A 3 3.57 1.20 -11.79
CA GLU A 3 3.64 2.65 -11.91
C GLU A 3 2.67 3.31 -10.93
N LEU A 4 3.09 4.44 -10.35
CA LEU A 4 2.20 5.30 -9.60
C LEU A 4 1.49 6.26 -10.55
N ASN A 5 0.37 6.82 -10.10
CA ASN A 5 -0.31 7.95 -10.77
C ASN A 5 0.49 9.28 -10.66
N HIS A 6 1.81 9.18 -10.66
CA HIS A 6 2.79 10.25 -10.56
C HIS A 6 3.94 9.91 -11.49
N THR A 7 4.12 10.72 -12.53
CA THR A 7 5.10 10.48 -13.61
C THR A 7 6.50 10.18 -13.07
N GLY A 8 7.09 9.10 -13.56
CA GLY A 8 8.45 8.68 -13.21
C GLY A 8 8.59 8.01 -11.84
N LEU A 9 7.48 7.68 -11.16
CA LEU A 9 7.50 6.91 -9.93
C LEU A 9 6.92 5.51 -10.18
N ALA A 10 7.70 4.50 -9.83
CA ALA A 10 7.28 3.11 -9.88
C ALA A 10 7.97 2.31 -8.77
N PHE A 11 7.40 1.17 -8.39
CA PHE A 11 8.03 0.22 -7.49
C PHE A 11 7.98 -1.19 -8.08
N ASP A 12 8.89 -2.04 -7.63
CA ASP A 12 8.82 -3.46 -7.93
C ASP A 12 7.77 -4.13 -7.04
N GLU A 13 6.80 -4.79 -7.65
CA GLU A 13 5.78 -5.56 -6.93
C GLU A 13 6.40 -6.67 -6.06
N GLN A 14 7.58 -7.19 -6.43
CA GLN A 14 8.27 -8.19 -5.63
C GLN A 14 8.70 -7.62 -4.27
N GLU A 15 9.16 -6.37 -4.20
CA GLU A 15 9.46 -5.72 -2.90
C GLU A 15 8.22 -5.62 -2.00
N LEU A 16 7.05 -5.40 -2.60
CA LEU A 16 5.79 -5.37 -1.86
C LEU A 16 5.41 -6.76 -1.35
N ILE A 17 5.56 -7.79 -2.18
CA ILE A 17 5.33 -9.20 -1.79
C ILE A 17 6.24 -9.58 -0.62
N ASP A 18 7.52 -9.26 -0.73
CA ASP A 18 8.52 -9.58 0.30
C ASP A 18 8.22 -8.83 1.60
N THR A 19 7.79 -7.56 1.50
CA THR A 19 7.32 -6.78 2.67
C THR A 19 6.12 -7.46 3.35
N ILE A 20 5.13 -7.89 2.58
CA ILE A 20 3.93 -8.54 3.14
C ILE A 20 4.32 -9.83 3.86
N LYS A 21 5.12 -10.69 3.21
CA LYS A 21 5.61 -11.94 3.80
C LYS A 21 6.45 -11.72 5.06
N ALA A 22 7.35 -10.72 5.04
CA ALA A 22 8.17 -10.37 6.20
C ALA A 22 7.36 -9.82 7.40
N SER A 23 6.08 -9.46 7.18
CA SER A 23 5.18 -9.02 8.25
C SER A 23 4.38 -10.17 8.89
N ASP A 24 4.67 -11.43 8.53
CA ASP A 24 3.91 -12.63 8.92
C ASP A 24 2.41 -12.54 8.60
N ARG A 25 2.07 -11.83 7.52
CA ARG A 25 0.71 -11.67 7.02
C ARG A 25 0.66 -12.05 5.55
N SER A 26 -0.54 -12.37 5.07
CA SER A 26 -0.83 -12.51 3.64
C SER A 26 -1.38 -11.23 3.02
N TYR A 27 -1.51 -10.15 3.78
CA TYR A 27 -2.15 -8.91 3.33
C TYR A 27 -1.46 -7.65 3.83
N ILE A 28 -1.75 -6.53 3.17
CA ILE A 28 -1.43 -5.18 3.65
C ILE A 28 -2.66 -4.28 3.49
N VAL A 29 -2.92 -3.46 4.52
CA VAL A 29 -4.01 -2.48 4.48
C VAL A 29 -3.63 -1.36 3.54
N GLN A 30 -4.53 -0.97 2.62
CA GLN A 30 -4.28 0.11 1.66
C GLN A 30 -3.92 1.41 2.38
N GLY A 31 -4.80 1.83 3.30
CA GLY A 31 -4.56 2.92 4.24
C GLY A 31 -4.45 4.32 3.66
N GLN A 32 -4.72 4.56 2.37
CA GLN A 32 -4.64 5.88 1.74
C GLN A 32 -5.40 6.98 2.49
N ARG A 33 -4.72 8.11 2.76
CA ARG A 33 -5.30 9.29 3.45
C ARG A 33 -4.68 10.61 2.99
N VAL A 34 -5.45 11.69 2.92
CA VAL A 34 -4.90 13.03 2.62
C VAL A 34 -4.40 13.68 3.92
N VAL A 35 -3.25 13.22 4.41
CA VAL A 35 -2.57 13.71 5.62
C VAL A 35 -1.06 13.73 5.40
N LYS A 36 -0.32 14.52 6.20
CA LYS A 36 1.15 14.45 6.26
C LYS A 36 1.59 13.07 6.76
N LEU A 37 2.74 12.58 6.30
CA LEU A 37 3.26 11.26 6.68
C LEU A 37 3.40 11.11 8.21
N GLY A 38 3.92 12.14 8.88
CA GLY A 38 4.12 12.13 10.34
C GLY A 38 2.82 12.06 11.16
N ASN A 39 1.66 12.32 10.54
CA ASN A 39 0.34 12.26 11.19
C ASN A 39 -0.49 11.07 10.68
N HIS A 40 0.12 10.10 10.00
CA HIS A 40 -0.62 9.01 9.37
C HIS A 40 -1.03 7.96 10.42
N PRO A 41 -2.34 7.75 10.68
CA PRO A 41 -2.81 6.88 11.78
C PRO A 41 -2.70 5.36 11.47
N LYS A 42 -2.04 5.01 10.36
CA LYS A 42 -1.88 3.64 9.88
C LYS A 42 -0.46 3.44 9.38
N GLU A 43 0.48 3.39 10.31
CA GLU A 43 1.93 3.41 10.03
C GLU A 43 2.40 2.18 9.24
N ASN A 44 1.64 1.09 9.31
CA ASN A 44 1.94 -0.18 8.64
C ASN A 44 1.11 -0.40 7.36
N SER A 45 0.51 0.67 6.83
CA SER A 45 -0.28 0.61 5.60
C SER A 45 0.58 0.70 4.34
N PHE A 46 0.01 0.23 3.23
CA PHE A 46 0.60 0.31 1.90
C PHE A 46 0.86 1.77 1.48
N ASP A 47 -0.05 2.69 1.82
CA ASP A 47 0.15 4.12 1.58
C ASP A 47 1.41 4.66 2.27
N VAL A 48 1.63 4.28 3.54
CA VAL A 48 2.85 4.67 4.28
C VAL A 48 4.08 3.99 3.70
N TRP A 49 3.98 2.73 3.31
CA TRP A 49 5.08 2.00 2.67
C TRP A 49 5.56 2.68 1.38
N LEU A 50 4.63 3.16 0.54
CA LEU A 50 4.95 3.95 -0.66
C LEU A 50 5.56 5.31 -0.29
N ARG A 51 4.96 6.05 0.65
CA ARG A 51 5.45 7.39 1.05
C ARG A 51 6.87 7.38 1.61
N LYS A 52 7.27 6.29 2.27
CA LYS A 52 8.65 6.09 2.75
C LYS A 52 9.65 5.91 1.61
N ARG A 53 9.23 5.34 0.48
CA ARG A 53 10.06 5.11 -0.72
C ARG A 53 10.17 6.32 -1.63
N PHE A 54 9.21 7.23 -1.57
CA PHE A 54 9.19 8.43 -2.41
C PHE A 54 9.24 9.71 -1.56
N PRO A 55 10.42 10.12 -1.04
CA PRO A 55 10.56 11.28 -0.15
C PRO A 55 9.98 12.58 -0.72
N LYS A 56 10.11 12.81 -2.03
CA LYS A 56 9.56 13.97 -2.73
C LYS A 56 8.02 14.02 -2.73
N LYS A 57 7.34 12.92 -2.40
CA LYS A 57 5.89 12.77 -2.35
C LYS A 57 5.38 12.21 -1.02
N ARG A 58 6.19 12.25 0.05
CA ARG A 58 5.86 11.63 1.34
C ARG A 58 4.56 12.16 1.97
N ASP A 59 4.24 13.43 1.75
CA ASP A 59 3.04 14.08 2.29
C ASP A 59 1.84 14.04 1.33
N THR A 60 1.91 13.18 0.31
CA THR A 60 0.84 12.91 -0.66
C THR A 60 0.36 11.46 -0.50
N LYS A 61 -0.94 11.20 -0.71
CA LYS A 61 -1.44 9.82 -0.80
C LYS A 61 -0.88 9.17 -2.07
N LEU A 62 -0.38 7.94 -1.97
CA LEU A 62 0.27 7.22 -3.07
C LEU A 62 -0.39 5.86 -3.34
N ALA A 63 -1.08 5.25 -2.36
CA ALA A 63 -1.85 4.03 -2.58
C ALA A 63 -3.27 4.33 -3.09
N ASP A 64 -3.38 5.07 -4.19
CA ASP A 64 -4.65 5.42 -4.81
C ASP A 64 -5.25 4.27 -5.63
N ASN A 65 -6.46 4.46 -6.16
CA ASN A 65 -7.17 3.40 -6.88
C ASN A 65 -6.40 2.91 -8.12
N TYR A 66 -5.66 3.80 -8.81
CA TYR A 66 -4.85 3.45 -9.97
C TYR A 66 -3.78 2.41 -9.61
N VAL A 67 -3.04 2.66 -8.51
CA VAL A 67 -2.01 1.72 -8.04
C VAL A 67 -2.63 0.38 -7.59
N ILE A 68 -3.80 0.43 -6.95
CA ILE A 68 -4.49 -0.79 -6.54
C ILE A 68 -4.92 -1.60 -7.76
N GLU A 69 -5.54 -0.99 -8.76
CA GLU A 69 -5.97 -1.66 -9.98
C GLU A 69 -4.77 -2.30 -10.70
N ALA A 70 -3.66 -1.57 -10.86
CA ALA A 70 -2.43 -2.11 -11.45
C ALA A 70 -1.89 -3.33 -10.68
N LEU A 71 -1.97 -3.34 -9.35
CA LEU A 71 -1.60 -4.52 -8.54
C LEU A 71 -2.53 -5.71 -8.79
N LEU A 72 -3.84 -5.48 -8.89
CA LEU A 72 -4.80 -6.55 -9.13
C LEU A 72 -4.61 -7.17 -10.53
N GLU A 73 -4.28 -6.35 -11.53
CA GLU A 73 -4.01 -6.79 -12.91
C GLU A 73 -2.83 -7.77 -13.02
N THR A 74 -1.90 -7.75 -12.06
CA THR A 74 -0.80 -8.74 -12.03
C THR A 74 -1.26 -10.17 -11.75
N GLY A 75 -2.47 -10.35 -11.22
CA GLY A 75 -2.98 -11.66 -10.76
C GLY A 75 -2.31 -12.20 -9.49
N LYS A 76 -1.35 -11.47 -8.91
CA LYS A 76 -0.66 -11.85 -7.66
C LYS A 76 -1.36 -11.31 -6.41
N PHE A 77 -2.30 -10.39 -6.58
CA PHE A 77 -3.01 -9.72 -5.51
C PHE A 77 -4.52 -9.76 -5.73
N ILE A 78 -5.27 -9.80 -4.64
CA ILE A 78 -6.73 -9.61 -4.63
C ILE A 78 -7.12 -8.47 -3.70
N ALA A 79 -8.20 -7.76 -4.06
CA ALA A 79 -8.80 -6.76 -3.19
C ALA A 79 -9.66 -7.46 -2.13
N THR A 80 -9.46 -7.10 -0.86
CA THR A 80 -10.17 -7.71 0.27
C THR A 80 -10.43 -6.69 1.38
N ARG A 81 -11.08 -7.15 2.44
CA ARG A 81 -11.22 -6.44 3.70
C ARG A 81 -10.59 -7.25 4.82
N GLU A 82 -9.72 -6.60 5.60
CA GLU A 82 -8.93 -7.25 6.65
C GLU A 82 -8.94 -6.44 7.93
N ILE A 83 -8.72 -7.11 9.06
CA ILE A 83 -8.54 -6.41 10.33
C ILE A 83 -7.24 -5.62 10.26
N CYS A 84 -7.36 -4.30 10.42
CA CYS A 84 -6.21 -3.41 10.36
C CYS A 84 -5.38 -3.54 11.64
N PRO A 85 -4.08 -3.85 11.55
CA PRO A 85 -3.23 -3.99 12.74
C PRO A 85 -3.13 -2.67 13.52
N ASP A 86 -3.19 -1.52 12.84
CA ASP A 86 -3.04 -0.21 13.48
C ASP A 86 -4.32 0.29 14.17
N SER A 87 -5.50 -0.18 13.75
CA SER A 87 -6.78 0.37 14.25
C SER A 87 -7.78 -0.66 14.79
N GLY A 88 -7.51 -1.96 14.62
CA GLY A 88 -8.42 -3.05 14.98
C GLY A 88 -9.71 -3.12 14.14
N ARG A 89 -9.90 -2.20 13.19
CA ARG A 89 -11.11 -2.10 12.36
C ARG A 89 -10.94 -2.82 11.03
N LEU A 90 -12.05 -3.32 10.50
CA LEU A 90 -12.10 -3.91 9.15
C LEU A 90 -11.85 -2.85 8.06
N CYS A 91 -10.71 -2.93 7.38
CA CYS A 91 -10.24 -1.96 6.40
C CYS A 91 -10.04 -2.58 5.01
N LYS A 92 -10.08 -1.74 3.96
CA LYS A 92 -9.65 -2.14 2.61
C LYS A 92 -8.19 -2.55 2.64
N ALA A 93 -7.90 -3.70 2.05
CA ALA A 93 -6.58 -4.29 1.97
C ALA A 93 -6.38 -4.95 0.61
N ILE A 94 -5.12 -5.26 0.29
CA ILE A 94 -4.74 -6.17 -0.77
C ILE A 94 -4.11 -7.40 -0.12
N ARG A 95 -4.44 -8.59 -0.62
CA ARG A 95 -3.93 -9.87 -0.14
C ARG A 95 -3.20 -10.58 -1.27
N LEU A 96 -2.11 -11.27 -0.94
CA LEU A 96 -1.43 -12.19 -1.84
C LEU A 96 -2.36 -13.35 -2.19
N VAL A 97 -2.33 -13.77 -3.46
CA VAL A 97 -2.97 -15.01 -3.93
C VAL A 97 -2.16 -16.23 -3.51
#